data_AF-A0A1Z8RM53-F1
#
_entry.id   AF-A0A1Z8RM53-F1
#
_cell.length_a   1.000
_cell.length_b   1.000
_cell.length_c   1.000
_cell.angle_alpha   90.00
_cell.angle_beta   90.00
_cell.angle_gamma   90.00
#
_symmetry.space_group_name_H-M   'P 1'
#
loop_
_entity.id
_entity.type
_entity.pdbx_description
1 polymer ?
#
loop_
_entity_poly.entity_id
_entity_poly.type
_entity_poly.pdbx_seq_one_letter_code
_entity_poly.pdbx_strand_id
1 'polypeptide(L)'
;MRLLCILFCLSVYCPAITIAQETDTGEASFSSVLTIDISRIARETQYGQRIFKEFENAQSELVESNTVIQSNLEAEEQSLVELRKTLAADEFRKLAVEFDERANAIRKERAALENTLFELRDENINKLLQLSVPFLQEIMLSYKASVIIDRRNIVLSNPMVDITDKAIELINDKLGDGTKNAD
;
A
#
# COMPACT_ATOMS: atom_id res chain seq x y z
N MET A 1 56.95 -81.10 5.84
CA MET A 1 57.15 -81.61 7.22
C MET A 1 57.03 -80.44 8.18
N ARG A 2 56.13 -80.61 9.17
CA ARG A 2 56.26 -80.16 10.58
C ARG A 2 56.44 -78.66 10.86
N LEU A 3 55.42 -78.09 11.53
CA LEU A 3 55.45 -77.49 12.89
C LEU A 3 55.80 -75.98 12.86
N LEU A 4 55.30 -75.05 13.70
CA LEU A 4 54.44 -75.04 14.88
C LEU A 4 54.26 -73.57 15.35
N CYS A 5 53.09 -73.24 15.93
CA CYS A 5 52.74 -72.13 16.87
C CYS A 5 53.02 -70.67 16.48
N ILE A 6 52.03 -69.81 16.20
CA ILE A 6 51.02 -69.21 17.11
C ILE A 6 51.62 -68.59 18.39
N LEU A 7 51.77 -67.26 18.39
CA LEU A 7 51.12 -66.34 19.33
C LEU A 7 51.48 -64.90 18.92
N PHE A 8 50.55 -64.16 18.30
CA PHE A 8 50.65 -62.71 18.24
C PHE A 8 49.30 -62.11 18.60
N CYS A 9 49.33 -61.29 19.65
CA CYS A 9 48.18 -60.66 20.28
C CYS A 9 47.31 -59.93 19.26
N LEU A 10 46.02 -60.24 19.31
CA LEU A 10 44.95 -59.56 18.59
C LEU A 10 44.75 -58.16 19.20
N SER A 11 45.48 -57.15 18.72
CA SER A 11 45.08 -55.76 18.92
C SER A 11 44.06 -55.41 17.85
N VAL A 12 42.79 -55.50 18.21
CA VAL A 12 41.68 -55.00 17.39
C VAL A 12 41.77 -53.47 17.37
N TYR A 13 42.55 -52.94 16.44
CA TYR A 13 42.43 -51.56 16.00
C TYR A 13 41.22 -51.53 15.06
N CYS A 14 40.09 -51.05 15.57
CA CYS A 14 38.95 -50.67 14.75
C CYS A 14 39.32 -49.33 14.09
N PRO A 15 39.60 -49.25 12.77
CA PRO A 15 39.62 -47.95 12.13
C PRO A 15 38.19 -47.43 12.16
N ALA A 16 37.96 -46.35 12.89
CA ALA A 16 36.72 -45.60 12.78
C ALA A 16 36.59 -45.17 11.32
N ILE A 17 35.70 -45.83 10.58
CA ILE A 17 35.26 -45.35 9.27
C ILE A 17 34.52 -44.06 9.55
N THR A 18 35.23 -42.95 9.43
CA THR A 18 34.62 -41.63 9.34
C THR A 18 33.90 -41.59 8.01
N ILE A 19 32.59 -41.83 8.03
CA ILE A 19 31.72 -41.44 6.93
C ILE A 19 31.65 -39.91 7.04
N ALA A 20 32.47 -39.22 6.26
CA ALA A 20 32.25 -37.82 5.99
C ALA A 20 30.92 -37.74 5.22
N GLN A 21 29.84 -37.41 5.93
CA GLN A 21 28.64 -36.93 5.26
C GLN A 21 29.02 -35.55 4.70
N GLU A 22 29.29 -35.49 3.41
CA GLU A 22 29.02 -34.27 2.64
C GLU A 22 27.51 -34.05 2.76
N THR A 23 27.10 -33.31 3.80
CA THR A 23 25.88 -32.52 3.70
C THR A 23 26.13 -31.58 2.53
N ASP A 24 25.67 -31.99 1.35
CA ASP A 24 25.23 -31.10 0.30
C ASP A 24 24.22 -30.17 0.95
N THR A 25 24.76 -29.09 1.52
CA THR A 25 24.00 -27.99 2.07
C THR A 25 23.59 -27.27 0.80
N GLY A 26 22.54 -27.80 0.14
CA GLY A 26 22.15 -27.41 -1.21
C GLY A 26 22.28 -25.91 -1.31
N GLU A 27 23.27 -25.47 -2.09
CA GLU A 27 23.64 -24.06 -2.16
C GLU A 27 22.36 -23.29 -2.44
N ALA A 28 22.01 -22.36 -1.55
CA ALA A 28 20.98 -21.38 -1.85
C ALA A 28 21.47 -20.63 -3.09
N SER A 29 21.05 -21.10 -4.26
CA SER A 29 21.40 -20.51 -5.54
C SER A 29 20.89 -19.08 -5.49
N PHE A 30 21.80 -18.11 -5.50
CA PHE A 30 21.45 -16.69 -5.44
C PHE A 30 20.58 -16.37 -6.65
N SER A 31 19.27 -16.31 -6.44
CA SER A 31 18.34 -15.82 -7.44
C SER A 31 18.40 -14.29 -7.49
N SER A 32 18.18 -13.75 -8.68
CA SER A 32 18.22 -12.31 -8.87
C SER A 32 17.18 -11.61 -7.99
N VAL A 33 17.55 -10.46 -7.42
CA VAL A 33 16.63 -9.55 -6.75
C VAL A 33 16.28 -8.44 -7.73
N LEU A 34 14.98 -8.14 -7.88
CA LEU A 34 14.50 -7.00 -8.64
C LEU A 34 13.97 -5.93 -7.70
N THR A 35 13.87 -4.71 -8.20
CA THR A 35 13.36 -3.56 -7.44
C THR A 35 12.29 -2.81 -8.23
N ILE A 36 11.35 -2.22 -7.50
CA ILE A 36 10.30 -1.36 -8.06
C ILE A 36 10.12 -0.10 -7.21
N ASP A 37 9.68 0.98 -7.83
CA ASP A 37 9.17 2.15 -7.13
C ASP A 37 7.64 2.12 -7.14
N ILE A 38 7.06 1.74 -6.00
CA ILE A 38 5.59 1.70 -5.82
C ILE A 38 4.97 3.09 -5.98
N SER A 39 5.68 4.14 -5.56
CA SER A 39 5.17 5.51 -5.65
C SER A 39 5.10 5.97 -7.10
N ARG A 40 6.06 5.57 -7.94
CA ARG A 40 6.01 5.77 -9.39
C ARG A 40 4.91 4.94 -10.03
N ILE A 41 4.78 3.64 -9.69
CA ILE A 41 3.68 2.80 -10.20
C ILE A 41 2.32 3.45 -9.91
N ALA A 42 2.12 3.95 -8.70
CA ALA A 42 0.89 4.64 -8.31
C ALA A 42 0.63 5.93 -9.10
N ARG A 43 1.67 6.70 -9.48
CA ARG A 43 1.50 7.99 -10.18
C ARG A 43 1.53 7.90 -11.70
N GLU A 44 2.22 6.91 -12.26
CA GLU A 44 2.55 6.86 -13.69
C GLU A 44 1.73 5.82 -14.46
N THR A 45 1.07 4.89 -13.78
CA THR A 45 0.09 4.00 -14.42
C THR A 45 -1.20 4.74 -14.76
N GLN A 46 -1.88 4.33 -15.82
CA GLN A 46 -3.19 4.88 -16.23
C GLN A 46 -4.22 4.72 -15.10
N TYR A 47 -4.24 3.55 -14.46
CA TYR A 47 -5.07 3.29 -13.29
C TYR A 47 -4.79 4.31 -12.18
N GLY A 48 -3.52 4.45 -11.82
CA GLY A 48 -3.09 5.37 -10.77
C GLY A 48 -3.46 6.83 -11.06
N GLN A 49 -3.21 7.30 -12.28
CA GLN A 49 -3.58 8.64 -12.75
C GLN A 49 -5.09 8.88 -12.67
N ARG A 50 -5.92 7.89 -13.05
CA ARG A 50 -7.37 7.98 -12.90
C ARG A 50 -7.76 8.18 -11.45
N ILE A 51 -7.22 7.35 -10.53
CA ILE A 51 -7.53 7.45 -9.09
C ILE A 51 -7.13 8.83 -8.53
N PHE A 52 -5.94 9.34 -8.88
CA PHE A 52 -5.53 10.67 -8.44
C PHE A 52 -6.46 11.77 -8.98
N LYS A 53 -6.88 11.67 -10.24
CA LYS A 53 -7.83 12.61 -10.84
C LYS A 53 -9.21 12.55 -10.18
N GLU A 54 -9.72 11.35 -9.89
CA GLU A 54 -10.98 11.16 -9.16
C GLU A 54 -10.91 11.78 -7.76
N PHE A 55 -9.80 11.57 -7.06
CA PHE A 55 -9.54 12.14 -5.74
C PHE A 55 -9.43 13.68 -5.77
N GLU A 56 -8.76 14.26 -6.76
CA GLU A 56 -8.67 15.71 -6.97
C GLU A 56 -10.05 16.33 -7.25
N ASN A 57 -10.84 15.70 -8.12
CA ASN A 57 -12.20 16.15 -8.42
C ASN A 57 -13.08 16.13 -7.16
N ALA A 58 -13.07 15.01 -6.41
CA ALA A 58 -13.84 14.86 -5.19
C ALA A 58 -13.45 15.89 -4.11
N GLN A 59 -12.16 16.19 -3.98
CA GLN A 59 -11.69 17.26 -3.09
C GLN A 59 -12.20 18.63 -3.53
N SER A 60 -12.16 18.93 -4.83
CA SER A 60 -12.65 20.21 -5.36
C SER A 60 -14.16 20.38 -5.08
N GLU A 61 -14.95 19.32 -5.31
CA GLU A 61 -16.38 19.31 -5.00
C GLU A 61 -16.64 19.49 -3.50
N LEU A 62 -15.83 18.87 -2.64
CA LEU A 62 -15.95 19.02 -1.19
C LEU A 62 -15.65 20.46 -0.74
N VAL A 63 -14.63 21.10 -1.30
CA VAL A 63 -14.28 22.50 -1.00
C VAL A 63 -15.40 23.46 -1.43
N GLU A 64 -15.96 23.25 -2.63
CA GLU A 64 -17.08 24.06 -3.12
C GLU A 64 -18.32 23.89 -2.24
N SER A 65 -18.67 22.64 -1.90
CA SER A 65 -19.77 22.33 -0.99
C SER A 65 -19.59 22.97 0.39
N ASN A 66 -18.38 22.92 0.94
CA ASN A 66 -18.07 23.54 2.23
C ASN A 66 -18.21 25.06 2.19
N THR A 67 -17.85 25.70 1.08
CA THR A 67 -17.99 27.16 0.89
C THR A 67 -19.46 27.58 0.93
N VAL A 68 -20.33 26.83 0.24
CA VAL A 68 -21.79 27.09 0.25
C VAL A 68 -22.36 26.93 1.66
N ILE A 69 -21.96 25.88 2.39
CA ILE A 69 -22.42 25.63 3.75
C ILE A 69 -21.97 26.72 4.70
N GLN A 70 -20.71 27.15 4.59
CA GLN A 70 -20.18 28.23 5.40
C GLN A 70 -20.97 29.53 5.19
N SER A 71 -21.26 29.89 3.94
CA SER A 71 -22.09 31.05 3.62
C SER A 71 -23.51 30.95 4.22
N ASN A 72 -24.10 29.76 4.21
CA ASN A 72 -25.43 29.54 4.80
C ASN A 72 -25.40 29.68 6.33
N LEU A 73 -24.37 29.14 6.99
CA LEU A 73 -24.19 29.27 8.44
C LEU A 73 -23.96 30.72 8.85
N GLU A 74 -23.19 31.49 8.07
CA GLU A 74 -22.99 32.92 8.30
C GLU A 74 -24.28 33.73 8.17
N ALA A 75 -25.11 33.44 7.17
CA ALA A 75 -26.41 34.08 7.01
C ALA A 75 -27.38 33.75 8.16
N GLU A 76 -27.35 32.50 8.65
CA GLU A 76 -28.12 32.07 9.81
C GLU A 76 -27.63 32.75 11.09
N GLU A 77 -26.31 32.83 11.31
CA GLU A 77 -25.72 33.54 12.44
C GLU A 77 -26.12 35.03 12.47
N GLN A 78 -26.06 35.71 11.32
CA GLN A 78 -26.52 37.10 11.20
C GLN A 78 -28.01 37.23 11.56
N SER A 79 -28.83 36.29 11.11
CA SER A 79 -30.26 36.27 11.44
C SER A 79 -30.49 36.09 12.94
N LEU A 80 -29.70 35.24 13.61
CA LEU A 80 -29.75 35.07 15.07
C LEU A 80 -29.32 36.34 15.81
N VAL A 81 -28.31 37.06 15.32
CA VAL A 81 -27.88 38.34 15.90
C VAL A 81 -28.99 39.38 15.84
N GLU A 82 -29.74 39.45 14.74
CA GLU A 82 -30.89 40.35 14.63
C GLU A 82 -32.04 39.93 15.56
N LEU A 83 -32.36 38.63 15.62
CA LEU A 83 -33.40 38.09 16.51
C LEU A 83 -33.07 38.30 17.99
N ARG A 84 -31.79 38.28 18.37
CA ARG A 84 -31.36 38.54 19.76
C ARG A 84 -31.81 39.91 20.27
N LYS A 85 -31.97 40.89 19.38
CA LYS A 85 -32.40 42.25 19.74
C LYS A 85 -33.90 42.33 20.10
N THR A 86 -34.69 41.34 19.68
CA THR A 86 -36.16 41.38 19.76
C THR A 86 -36.77 40.24 20.56
N LEU A 87 -36.15 39.05 20.60
CA LEU A 87 -36.67 37.87 21.29
C LEU A 87 -36.44 37.88 22.80
N ALA A 88 -37.30 37.16 23.52
CA ALA A 88 -37.07 36.84 24.91
C ALA A 88 -35.81 35.96 25.07
N ALA A 89 -35.13 36.09 26.21
CA ALA A 89 -33.84 35.44 26.43
C ALA A 89 -33.90 33.90 26.39
N ASP A 90 -34.99 33.32 26.86
CA ASP A 90 -35.24 31.88 26.85
C ASP A 90 -35.55 31.34 25.45
N GLU A 91 -36.31 32.09 24.65
CA GLU A 91 -36.59 31.77 23.24
C GLU A 91 -35.31 31.85 22.39
N PHE A 92 -34.54 32.93 22.53
CA PHE A 92 -33.25 33.08 21.84
C PHE A 92 -32.27 31.96 22.22
N ARG A 93 -32.23 31.57 23.50
CA ARG A 93 -31.33 30.51 23.97
C ARG A 93 -31.60 29.17 23.30
N LYS A 94 -32.87 28.84 23.02
CA LYS A 94 -33.22 27.59 22.31
C LYS A 94 -32.68 27.61 20.88
N LEU A 95 -32.88 28.72 20.15
CA LEU A 95 -32.37 28.89 18.79
C LEU A 95 -30.83 28.84 18.73
N ALA A 96 -30.16 29.48 19.69
CA ALA A 96 -28.70 29.47 19.75
C ALA A 96 -28.13 28.06 20.01
N VAL A 97 -28.78 27.25 20.87
CA VAL A 97 -28.38 25.86 21.10
C VAL A 97 -28.58 25.01 19.85
N GLU A 98 -29.72 25.16 19.17
CA GLU A 98 -29.99 24.42 17.93
C GLU A 98 -28.97 24.73 16.83
N PHE A 99 -28.62 26.01 16.67
CA PHE A 99 -27.59 26.44 15.74
C PHE A 99 -26.21 25.85 16.07
N ASP A 100 -25.79 25.91 17.34
CA ASP A 100 -24.49 25.36 17.76
C ASP A 100 -24.44 23.84 17.56
N GLU A 101 -25.51 23.12 17.91
CA GLU A 101 -25.62 21.67 17.66
C GLU A 101 -25.48 21.35 16.18
N ARG A 102 -26.17 22.09 15.31
CA ARG A 102 -26.13 21.90 13.86
C ARG A 102 -24.76 22.24 13.27
N ALA A 103 -24.17 23.37 13.65
CA ALA A 103 -22.85 23.79 13.20
C ALA A 103 -21.76 22.77 13.61
N ASN A 104 -21.85 22.24 14.83
CA ASN A 104 -20.93 21.22 15.32
C ASN A 104 -21.13 19.86 14.62
N ALA A 105 -22.37 19.48 14.31
CA ALA A 105 -22.66 18.28 13.53
C ALA A 105 -22.06 18.38 12.12
N ILE A 106 -22.28 19.51 11.43
CA ILE A 106 -21.71 19.78 10.11
C ILE A 106 -20.18 19.70 10.15
N ARG A 107 -19.51 20.36 11.10
CA ARG A 107 -18.04 20.31 11.22
C ARG A 107 -17.52 18.87 11.34
N LYS A 108 -18.17 18.03 12.15
CA LYS A 108 -17.80 16.62 12.32
C LYS A 108 -18.01 15.82 11.04
N GLU A 109 -19.15 16.00 10.38
CA GLU A 109 -19.48 15.32 9.12
C GLU A 109 -18.45 15.67 8.03
N ARG A 110 -18.09 16.95 7.90
CA ARG A 110 -17.11 17.38 6.89
C ARG A 110 -15.71 16.86 7.13
N ALA A 111 -15.25 16.86 8.39
CA ALA A 111 -13.98 16.25 8.75
C ALA A 111 -13.96 14.74 8.47
N ALA A 112 -15.09 14.04 8.70
CA ALA A 112 -15.21 12.62 8.39
C ALA A 112 -15.16 12.36 6.87
N LEU A 113 -15.89 13.14 6.07
CA LEU A 113 -15.88 13.02 4.61
C LEU A 113 -14.49 13.23 4.03
N GLU A 114 -13.74 14.23 4.51
CA GLU A 114 -12.36 14.46 4.08
C GLU A 114 -11.49 13.23 4.32
N ASN A 115 -11.51 12.66 5.54
CA ASN A 115 -10.76 11.44 5.86
C ASN A 115 -11.17 10.25 4.96
N THR A 116 -12.47 10.06 4.72
CA THR A 116 -12.97 8.99 3.84
C THR A 116 -12.45 9.12 2.41
N LEU A 117 -12.26 10.34 1.88
CA LEU A 117 -11.66 10.52 0.56
C LEU A 117 -10.20 10.05 0.50
N PHE A 118 -9.41 10.35 1.55
CA PHE A 118 -8.03 9.88 1.65
C PHE A 118 -7.96 8.35 1.77
N GLU A 119 -8.82 7.76 2.61
CA GLU A 119 -8.92 6.31 2.78
C GLU A 119 -9.27 5.62 1.46
N LEU A 120 -10.28 6.13 0.74
CA LEU A 120 -10.69 5.57 -0.55
C LEU A 120 -9.58 5.62 -1.61
N ARG A 121 -8.81 6.71 -1.66
CA ARG A 121 -7.64 6.81 -2.54
C ARG A 121 -6.62 5.74 -2.19
N ASP A 122 -6.27 5.59 -0.91
CA ASP A 122 -5.25 4.65 -0.46
C ASP A 122 -5.68 3.19 -0.68
N GLU A 123 -6.95 2.87 -0.46
CA GLU A 123 -7.56 1.58 -0.80
C GLU A 123 -7.45 1.29 -2.30
N ASN A 124 -7.70 2.27 -3.16
CA ASN A 124 -7.58 2.11 -4.60
C ASN A 124 -6.13 1.90 -5.05
N ILE A 125 -5.15 2.57 -4.43
CA ILE A 125 -3.73 2.32 -4.70
C ILE A 125 -3.31 0.93 -4.22
N ASN A 126 -3.80 0.47 -3.08
CA ASN A 126 -3.59 -0.90 -2.63
C ASN A 126 -4.19 -1.91 -3.62
N LYS A 127 -5.37 -1.61 -4.16
CA LYS A 127 -6.04 -2.44 -5.17
C LYS A 127 -5.22 -2.51 -6.47
N LEU A 128 -4.65 -1.39 -6.92
CA LEU A 128 -3.72 -1.37 -8.07
C LEU A 128 -2.56 -2.34 -7.85
N LEU A 129 -1.91 -2.31 -6.69
CA LEU A 129 -0.80 -3.21 -6.39
C LEU A 129 -1.23 -4.67 -6.39
N GLN A 130 -2.38 -4.99 -5.78
CA GLN A 130 -2.93 -6.34 -5.78
C GLN A 130 -3.22 -6.85 -7.20
N LEU A 131 -3.84 -6.01 -8.03
CA LEU A 131 -4.14 -6.34 -9.42
C LEU A 131 -2.88 -6.47 -10.28
N SER A 132 -1.79 -5.82 -9.88
CA SER A 132 -0.51 -5.84 -10.60
C SER A 132 0.33 -7.08 -10.29
N VAL A 133 0.04 -7.82 -9.21
CA VAL A 133 0.83 -8.98 -8.78
C VAL A 133 1.07 -10.00 -9.91
N PRO A 134 0.07 -10.42 -10.71
CA PRO A 134 0.30 -11.38 -11.79
C PRO A 134 1.26 -10.86 -12.86
N PHE A 135 1.23 -9.56 -13.16
CA PHE A 135 2.10 -8.93 -14.15
C PHE A 135 3.54 -8.81 -13.63
N LEU A 136 3.68 -8.50 -12.34
CA LEU A 136 4.98 -8.51 -11.68
C LEU A 136 5.59 -9.92 -11.63
N GLN A 137 4.76 -10.97 -11.47
CA GLN A 137 5.22 -12.35 -11.54
C GLN A 137 5.72 -12.74 -12.94
N GLU A 138 5.07 -12.27 -14.02
CA GLU A 138 5.53 -12.48 -15.39
C GLU A 138 6.93 -11.89 -15.62
N ILE A 139 7.16 -10.67 -15.14
CA ILE A 139 8.47 -10.02 -15.18
C ILE A 139 9.47 -10.83 -14.33
N MET A 140 9.09 -11.18 -13.10
CA MET A 140 9.95 -11.93 -12.18
C MET A 140 10.45 -13.25 -12.78
N LEU A 141 9.56 -14.01 -13.44
CA LEU A 141 9.91 -15.25 -14.14
C LEU A 141 10.87 -15.01 -15.31
N SER A 142 10.62 -13.97 -16.11
CA SER A 142 11.46 -13.61 -17.26
C SER A 142 12.90 -13.28 -16.85
N TYR A 143 13.06 -12.66 -15.69
CA TYR A 143 14.36 -12.31 -15.12
C TYR A 143 14.95 -13.40 -14.21
N LYS A 144 14.27 -14.55 -14.04
CA LYS A 144 14.65 -15.62 -13.10
C LYS A 144 14.93 -15.08 -11.68
N ALA A 145 14.16 -14.08 -11.28
CA ALA A 145 14.25 -13.47 -9.97
C ALA A 145 13.40 -14.25 -8.96
N SER A 146 13.75 -14.20 -7.68
CA SER A 146 12.88 -14.78 -6.62
C SER A 146 12.16 -13.74 -5.78
N VAL A 147 12.57 -12.47 -5.83
CA VAL A 147 11.96 -11.42 -5.04
C VAL A 147 11.99 -10.09 -5.76
N ILE A 148 10.92 -9.33 -5.57
CA ILE A 148 10.80 -7.92 -5.95
C ILE A 148 10.70 -7.11 -4.66
N ILE A 149 11.51 -6.06 -4.51
CA ILE A 149 11.57 -5.22 -3.32
C ILE A 149 11.23 -3.77 -3.70
N ASP A 150 10.45 -3.08 -2.88
CA ASP A 150 10.24 -1.63 -3.03
C ASP A 150 11.54 -0.87 -2.75
N ARG A 151 11.92 0.02 -3.68
CA ARG A 151 13.12 0.87 -3.60
C ARG A 151 13.19 1.71 -2.34
N ARG A 152 12.06 2.04 -1.71
CA ARG A 152 12.03 2.80 -0.45
C ARG A 152 12.65 2.05 0.74
N ASN A 153 12.78 0.73 0.66
CA ASN A 153 13.30 -0.12 1.73
C ASN A 153 14.77 -0.51 1.56
N ILE A 154 15.47 0.07 0.59
CA ILE A 154 16.86 -0.24 0.27
C ILE A 154 17.71 1.02 0.18
N VAL A 155 18.94 0.95 0.67
CA VAL A 155 19.88 2.10 0.65
C VAL A 155 20.51 2.28 -0.73
N LEU A 156 20.84 1.17 -1.40
CA LEU A 156 21.50 1.15 -2.69
C LEU A 156 21.09 -0.09 -3.48
N SER A 157 20.78 0.09 -4.76
CA SER A 157 20.61 -0.98 -5.74
C SER A 157 21.31 -0.61 -7.03
N ASN A 158 21.70 -1.62 -7.79
CA ASN A 158 22.13 -1.42 -9.17
C ASN A 158 20.91 -0.98 -10.00
N PRO A 159 20.95 0.14 -10.74
CA PRO A 159 19.83 0.56 -11.60
C PRO A 159 19.35 -0.53 -12.59
N MET A 160 20.23 -1.47 -12.96
CA MET A 160 19.87 -2.57 -13.87
C MET A 160 18.87 -3.58 -13.27
N VAL A 161 18.66 -3.58 -11.95
CA VAL A 161 17.64 -4.43 -11.30
C VAL A 161 16.32 -3.69 -11.06
N ASP A 162 16.23 -2.43 -11.46
CA ASP A 162 14.99 -1.65 -11.39
C ASP A 162 14.10 -2.00 -12.59
N ILE A 163 12.93 -2.57 -12.30
CA ILE A 163 11.93 -2.96 -13.30
C ILE A 163 10.71 -2.03 -13.31
N THR A 164 10.78 -0.87 -12.63
CA THR A 164 9.65 0.07 -12.49
C THR A 164 9.03 0.44 -13.84
N ASP A 165 9.84 0.85 -14.82
CA ASP A 165 9.32 1.26 -16.13
C ASP A 165 8.64 0.08 -16.85
N LYS A 166 9.22 -1.12 -16.73
CA LYS A 166 8.67 -2.34 -17.31
C LYS A 166 7.35 -2.74 -16.66
N ALA A 167 7.25 -2.60 -15.33
CA ALA A 167 6.03 -2.83 -14.60
C ALA A 167 4.93 -1.85 -15.02
N ILE A 168 5.23 -0.55 -15.12
CA ILE A 168 4.27 0.46 -15.57
C ILE A 168 3.76 0.15 -16.98
N GLU A 169 4.67 -0.18 -17.91
CA GLU A 169 4.31 -0.56 -19.28
C GLU A 169 3.34 -1.75 -19.29
N LEU A 170 3.69 -2.84 -18.60
CA LEU A 170 2.89 -4.07 -18.60
C LEU A 170 1.55 -3.89 -17.85
N ILE A 171 1.53 -3.16 -16.74
CA ILE A 171 0.30 -2.81 -16.02
C ILE A 171 -0.62 -2.01 -16.94
N ASN A 172 -0.11 -1.00 -17.64
CA ASN A 172 -0.91 -0.21 -18.57
C ASN A 172 -1.44 -1.05 -19.74
N ASP A 173 -0.64 -1.97 -20.28
CA ASP A 173 -1.07 -2.88 -21.36
C ASP A 173 -2.19 -3.83 -20.91
N LYS A 174 -2.07 -4.43 -19.71
CA LYS A 174 -2.99 -5.47 -19.23
C LYS A 174 -4.18 -4.95 -18.44
N LEU A 175 -3.99 -3.92 -17.62
CA LEU A 175 -5.02 -3.36 -16.74
C LEU A 175 -5.64 -2.08 -17.29
N GLY A 176 -4.87 -1.31 -18.08
CA GLY A 176 -5.27 0.01 -18.54
C GLY A 176 -5.57 0.95 -17.38
N ASP A 177 -6.64 1.71 -17.50
CA ASP A 177 -7.16 2.52 -16.41
C ASP A 177 -7.93 1.71 -15.37
N GLY A 178 -8.25 0.43 -15.61
CA GLY A 178 -9.05 -0.41 -14.72
C GLY A 178 -10.56 -0.20 -14.80
N THR A 179 -11.07 0.51 -15.80
CA THR A 179 -12.53 0.65 -16.04
C THR A 179 -13.09 -0.50 -16.89
N LYS A 180 -12.26 -1.14 -17.71
CA LYS A 180 -12.67 -2.20 -18.65
C LYS A 180 -12.82 -3.59 -18.03
N ASN A 181 -12.29 -3.79 -16.82
CA ASN A 181 -12.30 -5.07 -16.11
C ASN A 181 -13.30 -5.07 -14.93
N ALA A 182 -14.25 -4.12 -14.93
CA ALA A 182 -15.25 -3.93 -13.88
C ALA A 182 -16.62 -4.58 -14.22
N ASP A 183 -16.67 -5.42 -15.26
CA ASP A 183 -17.81 -6.27 -15.63
C ASP A 183 -17.59 -7.73 -15.20
#